data_AF-A9ISZ4-F1
#
_entry.id   AF-A9ISZ4-F1
#
_cell.length_a   1.000
_cell.length_b   1.000
_cell.length_c   1.000
_cell.angle_alpha   90.00
_cell.angle_beta   90.00
_cell.angle_gamma   90.00
#
_symmetry.space_group_name_H-M   'P 1'
#
loop_
_entity.id
_entity.type
_entity.pdbx_description
1 polymer ?
#
loop_
_entity_poly.entity_id
_entity_poly.type
_entity_poly.pdbx_seq_one_letter_code
_entity_poly.pdbx_strand_id
1 'polypeptide(L)'
;MEILKRRFFKKRKQPIQKMHKKFIATAVGYVPWGDGAAEYFYNLYEYEDGTRECEKFDGGQYYTIPEKADFSTKAQVKAWVYGGAIPKSVLNYEPLIDEINKEIKKLSEASEKTMIRYQLISETT
;
A
#
# COMPACT_ATOMS: atom_id res chain seq x y z
N MET A 1 1.84 38.94 17.84
CA MET A 1 2.42 37.62 17.50
C MET A 1 1.62 36.42 18.04
N GLU A 2 0.34 36.56 18.41
CA GLU A 2 -0.51 35.40 18.80
C GLU A 2 -1.60 35.06 17.77
N ILE A 3 -2.06 36.04 17.00
CA ILE A 3 -3.19 35.89 16.08
C ILE A 3 -2.82 35.04 14.86
N LEU A 4 -1.57 35.16 14.36
CA LEU A 4 -1.06 34.32 13.26
C LEU A 4 -0.93 32.85 13.68
N LYS A 5 -0.44 32.57 14.90
CA LYS A 5 -0.34 31.18 15.41
C LYS A 5 -1.71 30.53 15.54
N ARG A 6 -2.75 31.26 15.99
CA ARG A 6 -4.12 30.72 16.08
C ARG A 6 -4.73 30.38 14.71
N ARG A 7 -4.38 31.10 13.63
CA ARG A 7 -4.94 30.85 12.29
C ARG A 7 -4.35 29.59 11.64
N PHE A 8 -3.07 29.30 11.85
CA PHE A 8 -2.42 28.11 11.32
C PHE A 8 -2.73 26.82 12.09
N PHE A 9 -2.94 26.91 13.41
CA PHE A 9 -3.18 25.73 14.25
C PHE A 9 -4.66 25.34 14.44
N LYS A 10 -5.62 26.21 14.09
CA LYS A 10 -7.06 25.90 14.26
C LYS A 10 -7.68 25.01 13.17
N LYS A 11 -6.94 24.66 12.09
CA LYS A 11 -7.45 23.75 11.04
C LYS A 11 -7.04 22.28 11.19
N ARG A 12 -6.27 21.91 12.23
CA ARG A 12 -5.75 20.52 12.39
C ARG A 12 -6.57 19.61 13.31
N LYS A 13 -7.77 20.02 13.71
CA LYS A 13 -8.70 19.20 14.49
C LYS A 13 -10.11 19.18 13.90
N GLN A 14 -10.22 19.14 12.57
CA GLN A 14 -11.30 18.35 12.02
C GLN A 14 -10.89 16.88 12.20
N PRO A 15 -11.80 15.93 12.48
CA PRO A 15 -11.43 14.53 12.35
C PRO A 15 -10.77 14.42 10.98
N ILE A 16 -9.54 13.91 10.89
CA ILE A 16 -8.88 13.66 9.61
C ILE A 16 -9.94 12.95 8.78
N GLN A 17 -10.51 13.66 7.81
CA GLN A 17 -11.71 13.26 7.12
C GLN A 17 -11.29 12.06 6.30
N LYS A 18 -11.51 10.85 6.85
CA LYS A 18 -11.37 9.53 6.22
C LYS A 18 -10.41 9.55 5.02
N MET A 19 -9.16 9.91 5.24
CA MET A 19 -8.15 9.64 4.22
C MET A 19 -8.06 8.13 4.22
N HIS A 20 -8.64 7.49 3.20
CA HIS A 20 -8.82 6.04 3.18
C HIS A 20 -7.44 5.40 3.15
N LYS A 21 -6.92 5.08 4.33
CA LYS A 21 -5.68 4.34 4.52
C LYS A 21 -5.93 2.94 4.01
N LYS A 22 -5.45 2.67 2.81
CA LYS A 22 -5.64 1.40 2.14
C LYS A 22 -4.46 0.51 2.45
N PHE A 23 -4.74 -0.66 3.02
CA PHE A 23 -3.74 -1.68 3.23
C PHE A 23 -3.37 -2.33 1.89
N ILE A 24 -2.07 -2.40 1.61
CA ILE A 24 -1.51 -2.91 0.35
C ILE A 24 -1.02 -4.34 0.52
N ALA A 25 -0.12 -4.55 1.49
CA ALA A 25 0.52 -5.83 1.73
C ALA A 25 1.28 -5.82 3.07
N THR A 26 1.62 -7.01 3.56
CA THR A 26 2.63 -7.19 4.61
C THR A 26 3.91 -7.74 3.98
N ALA A 27 5.02 -7.03 4.10
CA ALA A 27 6.34 -7.53 3.73
C ALA A 27 7.07 -8.12 4.95
N VAL A 28 7.90 -9.13 4.75
CA VAL A 28 8.76 -9.76 5.76
C VAL A 28 10.21 -9.62 5.37
N GLY A 29 11.06 -9.34 6.34
CA GLY A 29 12.50 -9.22 6.13
C GLY A 29 13.29 -9.44 7.39
N TYR A 30 14.59 -9.57 7.22
CA TYR A 30 15.51 -9.84 8.32
C TYR A 30 16.53 -8.72 8.45
N VAL A 31 17.04 -8.53 9.66
CA VAL A 31 18.19 -7.67 9.94
C VAL A 31 19.21 -8.52 10.71
N PRO A 32 20.50 -8.50 10.33
CA PRO A 32 21.53 -9.24 11.06
C PRO A 32 21.61 -8.78 12.52
N TRP A 33 21.73 -9.73 13.44
CA TRP A 33 21.92 -9.48 14.87
C TRP A 33 22.84 -10.54 15.48
N GLY A 34 24.10 -10.17 15.72
CA GLY A 34 25.15 -11.14 16.10
C GLY A 34 25.36 -12.17 14.99
N ASP A 35 25.45 -13.45 15.37
CA ASP A 35 25.49 -14.60 14.44
C ASP A 35 24.08 -14.99 13.92
N GLY A 36 23.07 -14.26 14.38
CA GLY A 36 21.66 -14.51 14.13
C GLY A 36 20.99 -13.43 13.28
N ALA A 37 19.67 -13.45 13.29
CA ALA A 37 18.85 -12.46 12.60
C ALA A 37 17.59 -12.11 13.41
N ALA A 38 17.20 -10.84 13.36
CA ALA A 38 15.90 -10.37 13.81
C ALA A 38 14.97 -10.23 12.61
N GLU A 39 13.81 -10.87 12.67
CA GLU A 39 12.74 -10.74 11.71
C GLU A 39 11.90 -9.49 11.99
N TYR A 40 11.52 -8.79 10.94
CA TYR A 40 10.61 -7.67 10.97
C TYR A 40 9.57 -7.83 9.89
N PHE A 41 8.38 -7.36 10.20
CA PHE A 41 7.30 -7.26 9.25
C PHE A 41 6.96 -5.79 9.03
N TYR A 42 6.48 -5.50 7.83
CA TYR A 42 6.19 -4.16 7.35
C TYR A 42 4.82 -4.15 6.70
N ASN A 43 3.82 -3.59 7.39
CA ASN A 43 2.52 -3.33 6.77
C ASN A 43 2.64 -2.09 5.90
N LEU A 44 2.29 -2.24 4.63
CA LEU A 44 2.38 -1.20 3.61
C LEU A 44 0.99 -0.60 3.40
N TYR A 45 0.90 0.72 3.48
CA TYR A 45 -0.35 1.45 3.29
C TYR A 45 -0.20 2.58 2.28
N GLU A 46 -1.19 2.72 1.42
CA GLU A 46 -1.29 3.81 0.46
C GLU A 46 -2.53 4.64 0.78
N TYR A 47 -2.41 5.95 0.61
CA TYR A 47 -3.49 6.89 0.78
C TYR A 47 -4.02 7.33 -0.58
N GLU A 48 -5.22 7.92 -0.61
CA GLU A 48 -5.85 8.40 -1.85
C GLU A 48 -5.03 9.46 -2.59
N ASP A 49 -4.19 10.22 -1.89
CA ASP A 49 -3.30 11.23 -2.48
C ASP A 49 -1.99 10.64 -3.04
N GLY A 50 -1.84 9.31 -3.03
CA GLY A 50 -0.64 8.60 -3.47
C GLY A 50 0.49 8.59 -2.45
N THR A 51 0.30 9.21 -1.27
CA THR A 51 1.26 9.09 -0.16
C THR A 51 1.31 7.64 0.30
N ARG A 52 2.51 7.17 0.65
CA ARG A 52 2.75 5.82 1.13
C ARG A 52 3.40 5.85 2.50
N GLU A 53 3.00 4.93 3.36
CA GLU A 53 3.61 4.73 4.67
C GLU A 53 3.77 3.25 4.99
N CYS A 54 4.71 2.95 5.88
CA CYS A 54 4.86 1.61 6.42
C CYS A 54 4.82 1.61 7.94
N GLU A 55 4.18 0.60 8.51
CA GLU A 55 4.24 0.29 9.93
C GLU A 55 5.13 -0.93 10.15
N LYS A 56 6.18 -0.77 10.97
CA LYS A 56 7.14 -1.84 11.28
C LYS A 56 6.75 -2.49 12.61
N PHE A 57 6.72 -3.82 12.63
CA PHE A 57 6.56 -4.60 13.85
C PHE A 57 7.63 -5.70 13.93
N ASP A 58 7.98 -6.05 15.16
CA ASP A 58 9.03 -7.02 15.45
C ASP A 58 8.46 -8.44 15.35
N GLY A 59 9.25 -9.35 14.76
CA GLY A 59 8.92 -10.77 14.62
C GLY A 59 9.79 -11.64 15.53
N GLY A 60 10.25 -12.77 14.98
CA GLY A 60 11.17 -13.67 15.65
C GLY A 60 12.60 -13.12 15.78
N GLN A 61 13.31 -13.56 16.82
CA GLN A 61 14.76 -13.45 16.90
C GLN A 61 15.36 -14.84 16.81
N TYR A 62 16.32 -15.01 15.91
CA TYR A 62 16.97 -16.28 15.63
C TYR A 62 18.43 -16.17 16.01
N TYR A 63 18.95 -17.14 16.77
CA TYR A 63 20.38 -17.22 17.12
C TYR A 63 21.27 -17.65 15.95
N THR A 64 20.67 -18.14 14.87
CA THR A 64 21.32 -18.45 13.60
C THR A 64 20.54 -17.81 12.46
N ILE A 65 21.23 -17.39 11.41
CA ILE A 65 20.59 -16.78 10.22
C ILE A 65 19.72 -17.83 9.52
N PRO A 66 18.41 -17.58 9.32
CA PRO A 66 17.56 -18.44 8.51
C PRO A 66 18.09 -18.55 7.07
N GLU A 67 18.05 -19.75 6.48
CA GLU A 67 18.61 -20.02 5.14
C GLU A 67 18.03 -19.10 4.04
N LYS A 68 16.76 -18.70 4.19
CA LYS A 68 16.04 -17.85 3.23
C LYS A 68 15.87 -16.41 3.72
N ALA A 69 16.74 -15.95 4.62
CA ALA A 69 16.65 -14.59 5.15
C ALA A 69 16.85 -13.53 4.06
N ASP A 70 15.82 -12.75 3.76
CA ASP A 70 15.91 -11.58 2.90
C ASP A 70 16.28 -10.33 3.71
N PHE A 71 17.55 -9.94 3.61
CA PHE A 71 18.09 -8.73 4.23
C PHE A 71 17.81 -7.44 3.43
N SER A 72 17.29 -7.57 2.21
CA SER A 72 17.03 -6.45 1.31
C SER A 72 15.64 -5.85 1.50
N THR A 73 14.70 -6.55 2.14
CA THR A 73 13.32 -6.07 2.35
C THR A 73 13.28 -4.69 2.97
N LYS A 74 14.12 -4.39 3.97
CA LYS A 74 14.16 -3.06 4.61
C LYS A 74 14.47 -1.94 3.62
N ALA A 75 15.37 -2.19 2.66
CA ALA A 75 15.69 -1.23 1.61
C ALA A 75 14.55 -1.13 0.59
N GLN A 76 13.94 -2.25 0.21
CA GLN A 76 12.79 -2.29 -0.69
C GLN A 76 11.57 -1.55 -0.11
N VAL A 77 11.28 -1.71 1.18
CA VAL A 77 10.21 -0.98 1.88
C VAL A 77 10.46 0.52 1.87
N LYS A 78 11.71 0.95 2.13
CA LYS A 78 12.08 2.37 2.01
C LYS A 78 11.88 2.89 0.59
N ALA A 79 12.32 2.15 -0.42
CA ALA A 79 12.14 2.54 -1.81
C ALA A 79 10.65 2.65 -2.17
N TRP A 80 9.82 1.71 -1.71
CA TRP A 80 8.38 1.70 -1.94
C TRP A 80 7.67 2.93 -1.36
N VAL A 81 8.03 3.35 -0.14
CA VAL A 81 7.52 4.59 0.49
C VAL A 81 7.79 5.82 -0.39
N TYR A 82 8.87 5.82 -1.16
CA TYR A 82 9.22 6.90 -2.10
C TYR A 82 8.80 6.64 -3.56
N GLY A 83 7.81 5.76 -3.79
CA GLY A 83 7.26 5.51 -5.13
C GLY A 83 7.87 4.31 -5.85
N GLY A 84 8.79 3.57 -5.23
CA GLY A 84 9.35 2.33 -5.78
C GLY A 84 8.35 1.17 -5.86
N ALA A 85 8.82 0.04 -6.39
CA ALA A 85 8.03 -1.19 -6.49
C ALA A 85 7.75 -1.82 -5.11
N ILE A 86 6.68 -2.60 -5.02
CA ILE A 86 6.34 -3.40 -3.82
C ILE A 86 7.50 -4.38 -3.53
N PRO A 87 7.88 -4.58 -2.25
CA PRO A 87 8.91 -5.55 -1.88
C PRO A 87 8.59 -6.96 -2.38
N LYS A 88 9.63 -7.74 -2.71
CA LYS A 88 9.47 -9.13 -3.17
C LYS A 88 8.97 -10.07 -2.09
N SER A 89 9.46 -9.87 -0.87
CA SER A 89 9.17 -10.73 0.29
C SER A 89 7.87 -10.31 0.96
N VAL A 90 6.73 -10.52 0.27
CA VAL A 90 5.38 -10.20 0.75
C VAL A 90 4.64 -11.46 1.19
N LEU A 91 3.95 -11.37 2.33
CA LEU A 91 3.17 -12.46 2.94
C LEU A 91 1.71 -12.47 2.50
N ASN A 92 1.11 -11.32 2.23
CA ASN A 92 -0.30 -11.22 1.87
C ASN A 92 -0.54 -10.20 0.76
N TYR A 93 -1.23 -10.64 -0.30
CA TYR A 93 -1.67 -9.85 -1.45
C TYR A 93 -3.21 -9.76 -1.58
N GLU A 94 -3.98 -10.47 -0.76
CA GLU A 94 -5.45 -10.58 -0.89
C GLU A 94 -6.16 -9.22 -1.06
N PRO A 95 -5.83 -8.18 -0.27
CA PRO A 95 -6.47 -6.87 -0.44
C PRO A 95 -6.18 -6.25 -1.81
N LEU A 96 -4.97 -6.49 -2.34
CA LEU A 96 -4.53 -6.00 -3.64
C LEU A 96 -5.24 -6.75 -4.78
N ILE A 97 -5.40 -8.07 -4.66
CA ILE A 97 -6.14 -8.88 -5.63
C ILE A 97 -7.63 -8.50 -5.64
N ASP A 98 -8.24 -8.34 -4.48
CA ASP A 98 -9.66 -7.96 -4.39
C ASP A 98 -9.94 -6.62 -5.04
N GLU A 99 -9.01 -5.67 -4.90
CA GLU A 99 -9.13 -4.38 -5.54
C GLU A 99 -8.92 -4.46 -7.05
N ILE A 100 -7.85 -5.14 -7.52
CA ILE A 100 -7.59 -5.34 -8.94
C ILE A 100 -8.80 -6.00 -9.61
N ASN A 101 -9.39 -7.02 -8.97
CA ASN A 101 -10.58 -7.69 -9.47
C ASN A 101 -11.80 -6.76 -9.55
N LYS A 102 -11.99 -5.87 -8.56
CA LYS A 102 -13.05 -4.85 -8.61
C LYS A 102 -12.83 -3.86 -9.75
N GLU A 103 -11.60 -3.45 -10.01
CA GLU A 103 -11.27 -2.52 -11.07
C GLU A 103 -11.46 -3.15 -12.46
N ILE A 104 -10.98 -4.38 -12.67
CA ILE A 104 -11.21 -5.16 -13.90
C ILE A 104 -12.71 -5.27 -14.20
N LYS A 105 -13.52 -5.59 -13.18
CA LYS A 105 -14.98 -5.70 -13.35
C LYS A 105 -15.61 -4.37 -13.79
N LYS A 106 -15.25 -3.25 -13.16
CA LYS A 106 -15.75 -1.91 -13.55
C LYS A 106 -15.40 -1.58 -15.00
N LEU A 107 -14.19 -1.90 -15.44
CA LEU A 107 -13.74 -1.67 -16.80
C LEU A 107 -14.49 -2.54 -17.82
N SER A 108 -14.77 -3.81 -17.49
CA SER A 108 -15.53 -4.70 -18.38
C SER A 108 -16.98 -4.21 -18.57
N GLU A 109 -17.66 -3.85 -17.48
CA GLU A 109 -19.04 -3.32 -17.54
C GLU A 109 -19.14 -2.01 -18.33
N ALA A 110 -18.13 -1.14 -18.21
CA ALA A 110 -18.06 0.10 -18.97
C ALA A 110 -17.87 -0.16 -20.48
N SER A 111 -17.03 -1.13 -20.83
CA SER A 111 -16.82 -1.58 -22.21
C SER A 111 -18.10 -2.14 -22.83
N GLU A 112 -18.81 -3.02 -22.12
CA GLU A 112 -20.08 -3.61 -22.59
C GLU A 112 -21.14 -2.55 -22.87
N LYS A 113 -21.33 -1.58 -21.95
CA LYS A 113 -22.27 -0.46 -22.14
C LYS A 113 -21.92 0.38 -23.36
N THR A 114 -20.63 0.59 -23.59
CA THR A 114 -20.14 1.37 -24.74
C THR A 114 -20.46 0.64 -26.05
N MET A 115 -20.24 -0.67 -26.11
CA MET A 115 -20.56 -1.50 -27.28
C MET A 115 -22.06 -1.52 -27.60
N ILE A 116 -22.92 -1.71 -26.59
CA ILE A 116 -24.38 -1.69 -26.76
C ILE A 116 -24.85 -0.33 -27.31
N ARG A 117 -24.27 0.77 -26.82
CA ARG A 117 -24.61 2.12 -27.30
C ARG A 117 -24.30 2.31 -28.78
N TYR A 118 -23.14 1.83 -29.26
CA TYR A 118 -22.80 1.92 -30.67
C TYR A 118 -23.75 1.11 -31.55
N GLN A 119 -24.14 -0.08 -31.10
CA GLN A 119 -25.04 -0.95 -31.85
C GLN A 119 -26.45 -0.34 -32.00
N LEU A 120 -26.99 0.26 -30.94
CA LEU A 120 -28.27 0.98 -30.99
C LEU A 120 -28.25 2.20 -31.92
N ILE A 121 -27.13 2.91 -32.01
CA ILE A 121 -26.99 4.07 -32.93
C ILE A 121 -26.96 3.59 -34.39
N SER A 122 -26.28 2.50 -34.70
CA SER A 122 -26.25 1.94 -36.05
C SER A 122 -27.57 1.37 -36.53
N GLU A 123 -28.47 0.96 -35.63
CA GLU A 123 -29.80 0.45 -35.97
C GLU A 123 -30.85 1.56 -36.15
N THR A 124 -30.55 2.79 -35.74
CA THR A 124 -31.47 3.94 -35.76
C THR A 124 -31.13 4.98 -36.83
N THR A 125 -30.10 4.73 -37.64
CA THR A 125 -29.65 5.57 -38.76
C THR A 125 -29.86 4.83 -40.08
#